data_AF-A0AAN6W8Q1-F1
#
_entry.id   AF-A0AAN6W8Q1-F1
#
_cell.length_a   1.000
_cell.length_b   1.000
_cell.length_c   1.000
_cell.angle_alpha   90.00
_cell.angle_beta   90.00
_cell.angle_gamma   90.00
#
_symmetry.space_group_name_H-M   'P 1'
#
loop_
_entity.id
_entity.type
_entity.pdbx_description
1 polymer ?
#
loop_
_entity_poly.entity_id
_entity_poly.type
_entity_poly.pdbx_seq_one_letter_code
_entity_poly.pdbx_strand_id
1 'polypeptide(L)'
;MGLIAKVHIHRGDLIMANTPSLMIDYRAFEELPKEEYRQLQASAVDHLPDLHREHILALSTHDGIERTHIERIDKICSTNAFDIDPDNDDEIQDHGFYVVFPEIARMNHDCRPNADYYFDHETLSQYIHAIRDIAPGEELTLSYINPIMKKKARNKKLNRIWGFQCACPLCTQEKPQSEASDNRIQQIKKLVGEFSDWSTDSRATPQLAELVLSLYEQEKLWGSMYEAYTWLALEYNAVGEPWTAVKYANKAVEWGIPVVGAKDGDMEQMRRLIVDPWAHWSWLKRVRVNGGWGRGVEAGEDGNGDDEE
;
A
#
# COMPACT_ATOMS: atom_id res chain seq x y z
N MET A 1 -10.80 -19.92 11.52
CA MET A 1 -11.46 -18.89 12.35
C MET A 1 -10.63 -17.62 12.24
N GLY A 2 -11.29 -16.48 12.04
CA GLY A 2 -10.62 -15.17 12.01
C GLY A 2 -10.17 -14.70 13.39
N LEU A 3 -9.50 -13.56 13.43
CA LEU A 3 -9.04 -12.93 14.66
C LEU A 3 -10.07 -11.93 15.17
N ILE A 4 -10.38 -11.93 16.46
CA ILE A 4 -11.37 -11.02 17.07
C ILE A 4 -10.68 -10.14 18.11
N ALA A 5 -10.94 -8.84 18.06
CA ALA A 5 -10.46 -7.88 19.04
C ALA A 5 -11.10 -8.17 20.42
N LYS A 6 -10.28 -8.41 21.44
CA LYS A 6 -10.77 -8.59 22.83
C LYS A 6 -10.87 -7.27 23.59
N VAL A 7 -10.16 -6.26 23.13
CA VAL A 7 -10.08 -4.92 23.72
C VAL A 7 -10.35 -3.90 22.63
N HIS A 8 -10.53 -2.65 23.04
CA HIS A 8 -10.57 -1.54 22.09
C HIS A 8 -9.16 -1.30 21.57
N ILE A 9 -9.02 -1.12 20.26
CA ILE A 9 -7.74 -0.84 19.60
C ILE A 9 -7.91 0.50 18.88
N HIS A 10 -7.04 1.45 19.17
CA HIS A 10 -7.07 2.78 18.57
C HIS A 10 -6.40 2.78 17.21
N ARG A 11 -6.82 3.68 16.33
CA ARG A 11 -6.12 3.90 15.07
C ARG A 11 -4.63 4.20 15.31
N GLY A 12 -3.77 3.47 14.62
CA GLY A 12 -2.31 3.57 14.71
C GLY A 12 -1.69 2.60 15.70
N ASP A 13 -2.48 1.93 16.54
CA ASP A 13 -1.96 0.92 17.46
C ASP A 13 -1.36 -0.27 16.68
N LEU A 14 -0.22 -0.76 17.17
CA LEU A 14 0.39 -2.01 16.72
C LEU A 14 -0.44 -3.19 17.23
N ILE A 15 -0.94 -4.00 16.32
CA ILE A 15 -1.72 -5.21 16.62
C ILE A 15 -0.78 -6.40 16.83
N MET A 16 0.14 -6.62 15.89
CA MET A 16 1.17 -7.67 15.96
C MET A 16 2.32 -7.37 15.00
N ALA A 17 3.48 -7.97 15.29
CA ALA A 17 4.63 -8.00 14.41
C ALA A 17 5.19 -9.42 14.41
N ASN A 18 5.36 -10.01 13.23
CA ASN A 18 5.81 -11.39 13.08
C ASN A 18 6.92 -11.50 12.04
N THR A 19 7.92 -12.31 12.34
CA THR A 19 8.94 -12.73 11.37
C THR A 19 8.41 -13.87 10.48
N PRO A 20 8.93 -14.04 9.25
CA PRO A 20 8.55 -15.13 8.36
C PRO A 20 8.72 -16.51 8.98
N SER A 21 7.73 -17.39 8.78
CA SER A 21 7.89 -18.83 9.03
C SER A 21 8.50 -19.56 7.83
N LEU A 22 8.20 -19.04 6.64
CA LEU A 22 8.68 -19.54 5.36
C LEU A 22 8.81 -18.34 4.42
N MET A 23 9.94 -18.22 3.74
CA MET A 23 10.25 -17.16 2.80
C MET A 23 10.87 -17.81 1.56
N ILE A 24 10.22 -17.64 0.42
CA ILE A 24 10.62 -18.26 -0.85
C ILE A 24 10.90 -17.14 -1.84
N ASP A 25 12.08 -17.13 -2.43
CA ASP A 25 12.42 -16.22 -3.52
C ASP A 25 11.58 -16.56 -4.77
N TYR A 26 10.96 -15.58 -5.43
CA TYR A 26 10.10 -15.85 -6.59
C TYR A 26 10.81 -16.60 -7.72
N ARG A 27 12.13 -16.45 -7.85
CA ARG A 27 12.93 -17.21 -8.83
C ARG A 27 12.75 -18.71 -8.68
N ALA A 28 12.48 -19.21 -7.49
CA ALA A 28 12.18 -20.63 -7.29
C ALA A 28 10.95 -21.11 -8.08
N PHE A 29 9.94 -20.26 -8.29
CA PHE A 29 8.76 -20.61 -9.08
C PHE A 29 8.97 -20.43 -10.59
N GLU A 30 9.93 -19.60 -10.98
CA GLU A 30 10.24 -19.29 -12.38
C GLU A 30 11.28 -20.27 -12.96
N GLU A 31 12.28 -20.63 -12.17
CA GLU A 31 13.45 -21.38 -12.62
C GLU A 31 13.38 -22.87 -12.30
N LEU A 32 12.67 -23.27 -11.24
CA LEU A 32 12.58 -24.68 -10.84
C LEU A 32 11.35 -25.39 -11.41
N PRO A 33 11.47 -26.68 -11.77
CA PRO A 33 10.31 -27.51 -12.06
C PRO A 33 9.33 -27.54 -10.91
N LYS A 34 8.03 -27.60 -11.24
CA LYS A 34 6.94 -27.49 -10.27
C LYS A 34 7.03 -28.47 -9.10
N GLU A 35 7.39 -29.72 -9.39
CA GLU A 35 7.48 -30.73 -8.34
C GLU A 35 8.71 -30.56 -7.45
N GLU A 36 9.79 -29.93 -7.96
CA GLU A 36 10.98 -29.66 -7.17
C GLU A 36 10.74 -28.55 -6.15
N TYR A 37 10.17 -27.41 -6.56
CA TYR A 37 9.89 -26.34 -5.60
C TYR A 37 8.88 -26.78 -4.54
N ARG A 38 7.89 -27.62 -4.90
CA ARG A 38 6.92 -28.18 -3.96
C ARG A 38 7.54 -29.10 -2.93
N GLN A 39 8.51 -29.93 -3.34
CA GLN A 39 9.27 -30.78 -2.42
C GLN A 39 10.12 -29.94 -1.48
N LEU A 40 10.79 -28.90 -1.98
CA LEU A 40 11.57 -27.97 -1.16
C LEU A 40 10.68 -27.26 -0.14
N GLN A 41 9.50 -26.79 -0.58
CA GLN A 41 8.53 -26.15 0.28
C GLN A 41 8.01 -27.08 1.39
N ALA A 42 7.66 -28.32 1.04
CA ALA A 42 7.24 -29.32 2.02
C ALA A 42 8.35 -29.64 3.02
N SER A 43 9.57 -29.85 2.52
CA SER A 43 10.76 -30.07 3.36
C SER A 43 11.00 -28.91 4.32
N ALA A 44 10.91 -27.66 3.85
CA ALA A 44 11.09 -26.48 4.69
C ALA A 44 10.09 -26.45 5.86
N VAL A 45 8.81 -26.75 5.59
CA VAL A 45 7.76 -26.82 6.61
C VAL A 45 7.98 -28.00 7.57
N ASP A 46 8.41 -29.16 7.07
CA ASP A 46 8.62 -30.35 7.88
C ASP A 46 9.76 -30.18 8.90
N HIS A 47 10.78 -29.38 8.55
CA HIS A 47 11.91 -29.06 9.43
C HIS A 47 11.64 -27.94 10.44
N LEU A 48 10.44 -27.34 10.44
CA LEU A 48 10.07 -26.38 11.49
C LEU A 48 9.87 -27.09 12.85
N PRO A 49 10.08 -26.38 13.97
CA PRO A 49 9.74 -26.89 15.30
C PRO A 49 8.28 -27.36 15.35
N ASP A 50 8.00 -28.46 16.08
CA ASP A 50 6.71 -29.16 16.04
C ASP A 50 5.50 -28.22 16.23
N LEU A 51 5.52 -27.38 17.27
CA LEU A 51 4.45 -26.42 17.56
C LEU A 51 4.27 -25.38 16.44
N HIS A 52 5.37 -24.95 15.81
CA HIS A 52 5.33 -23.96 14.74
C HIS A 52 4.85 -24.57 13.42
N ARG A 53 5.27 -25.81 13.13
CA ARG A 53 4.75 -26.61 12.01
C ARG A 53 3.24 -26.81 12.14
N GLU A 54 2.74 -27.08 13.34
CA GLU A 54 1.29 -27.16 13.61
C GLU A 54 0.55 -25.86 13.27
N HIS A 55 1.14 -24.68 13.53
CA HIS A 55 0.53 -23.41 13.14
C HIS A 55 0.35 -23.28 11.63
N ILE A 56 1.36 -23.66 10.82
CA ILE A 56 1.26 -23.68 9.35
C ILE A 56 0.22 -24.70 8.90
N LEU A 57 0.29 -25.93 9.41
CA LEU A 57 -0.62 -27.01 9.00
C LEU A 57 -2.08 -26.75 9.37
N ALA A 58 -2.33 -25.87 10.34
CA ALA A 58 -3.65 -25.39 10.74
C ALA A 58 -4.22 -24.27 9.84
N LEU A 59 -3.45 -23.77 8.87
CA LEU A 59 -3.93 -22.80 7.89
C LEU A 59 -4.87 -23.46 6.87
N SER A 60 -5.72 -22.64 6.26
CA SER A 60 -6.77 -23.10 5.35
C SER A 60 -6.24 -23.38 3.95
N THR A 61 -6.71 -24.46 3.33
CA THR A 61 -6.58 -24.70 1.88
C THR A 61 -7.76 -24.13 1.08
N HIS A 62 -8.73 -23.49 1.76
CA HIS A 62 -10.01 -22.94 1.29
C HIS A 62 -11.00 -23.89 0.61
N ASP A 63 -10.56 -25.00 0.01
CA ASP A 63 -11.42 -25.87 -0.80
C ASP A 63 -11.73 -27.23 -0.16
N GLY A 64 -11.07 -27.60 0.93
CA GLY A 64 -11.33 -28.84 1.66
C GLY A 64 -11.04 -30.13 0.87
N ILE A 65 -10.33 -30.04 -0.26
CA ILE A 65 -10.01 -31.18 -1.10
C ILE A 65 -8.87 -31.98 -0.46
N GLU A 66 -9.05 -33.30 -0.33
CA GLU A 66 -8.01 -34.22 0.12
C GLU A 66 -6.82 -34.20 -0.85
N ARG A 67 -5.62 -34.17 -0.29
CA ARG A 67 -4.36 -33.99 -1.01
C ARG A 67 -3.27 -34.83 -0.38
N THR A 68 -2.23 -35.14 -1.16
CA THR A 68 -0.98 -35.59 -0.56
C THR A 68 -0.39 -34.51 0.35
N HIS A 69 0.53 -34.89 1.24
CA HIS A 69 1.19 -33.94 2.15
C HIS A 69 1.83 -32.75 1.41
N ILE A 70 2.57 -33.05 0.33
CA ILE A 70 3.26 -32.06 -0.49
C ILE A 70 2.26 -31.09 -1.16
N GLU A 71 1.21 -31.63 -1.79
CA GLU A 71 0.17 -30.82 -2.43
C GLU A 71 -0.62 -29.99 -1.42
N ARG A 72 -0.82 -30.51 -0.20
CA ARG A 72 -1.47 -29.77 0.88
C ARG A 72 -0.63 -28.58 1.31
N ILE A 73 0.68 -28.75 1.46
CA ILE A 73 1.58 -27.64 1.83
C ILE A 73 1.63 -26.58 0.72
N ASP A 74 1.77 -26.99 -0.55
CA ASP A 74 1.65 -26.11 -1.73
C ASP A 74 0.35 -25.29 -1.69
N LYS A 75 -0.76 -25.96 -1.39
CA LYS A 75 -2.07 -25.32 -1.30
C LYS A 75 -2.21 -24.37 -0.11
N ILE A 76 -1.66 -24.74 1.05
CA ILE A 76 -1.63 -23.90 2.25
C ILE A 76 -0.88 -22.61 1.92
N CYS A 77 0.35 -22.70 1.40
CA CYS A 77 1.11 -21.49 1.12
C CYS A 77 0.38 -20.64 0.06
N SER A 78 -0.05 -21.23 -1.08
CA SER A 78 -0.80 -20.51 -2.15
C SER A 78 -2.05 -19.76 -1.69
N THR A 79 -2.64 -20.15 -0.57
CA THR A 79 -3.83 -19.50 -0.01
C THR A 79 -3.48 -18.41 1.03
N ASN A 80 -2.33 -18.51 1.70
CA ASN A 80 -2.04 -17.78 2.94
C ASN A 80 -0.76 -16.93 2.89
N ALA A 81 0.00 -16.99 1.80
CA ALA A 81 1.22 -16.21 1.66
C ALA A 81 0.97 -14.75 1.26
N PHE A 82 1.98 -13.93 1.52
CA PHE A 82 2.06 -12.52 1.20
C PHE A 82 3.18 -12.33 0.16
N ASP A 83 2.91 -11.50 -0.84
CA ASP A 83 3.93 -11.00 -1.75
C ASP A 83 4.67 -9.86 -1.03
N ILE A 84 5.99 -9.99 -0.88
CA ILE A 84 6.88 -8.98 -0.31
C ILE A 84 7.77 -8.48 -1.44
N ASP A 85 7.62 -7.21 -1.81
CA ASP A 85 8.47 -6.57 -2.82
C ASP A 85 9.91 -6.45 -2.29
N PRO A 86 10.93 -6.42 -3.16
CA PRO A 86 12.31 -6.19 -2.73
C PRO A 86 12.47 -4.79 -2.11
N ASP A 87 13.53 -4.61 -1.32
CA ASP A 87 13.82 -3.30 -0.75
C ASP A 87 14.21 -2.32 -1.88
N ASN A 88 13.61 -1.13 -1.88
CA ASN A 88 13.81 -0.13 -2.93
C ASN A 88 15.28 0.38 -2.98
N ASP A 89 16.03 0.20 -1.90
CA ASP A 89 17.46 0.56 -1.82
C ASP A 89 18.39 -0.55 -2.35
N ASP A 90 17.87 -1.72 -2.72
CA ASP A 90 18.66 -2.84 -3.25
C ASP A 90 18.63 -2.88 -4.79
N GLU A 91 19.59 -2.18 -5.42
CA GLU A 91 19.76 -2.17 -6.88
C GLU A 91 20.01 -3.57 -7.49
N ILE A 92 20.29 -4.59 -6.67
CA ILE A 92 20.62 -5.96 -7.10
C ILE A 92 19.39 -6.87 -7.09
N GLN A 93 18.38 -6.57 -6.27
CA GLN A 93 17.26 -7.47 -6.00
C GLN A 93 16.01 -7.08 -6.81
N ASP A 94 15.87 -7.61 -8.02
CA ASP A 94 14.72 -7.35 -8.90
C ASP A 94 13.50 -8.28 -8.61
N HIS A 95 13.67 -9.23 -7.68
CA HIS A 95 12.65 -10.23 -7.38
C HIS A 95 12.21 -10.17 -5.91
N GLY A 96 10.90 -10.15 -5.69
CA GLY A 96 10.32 -10.20 -4.35
C GLY A 96 10.38 -11.58 -3.70
N PHE A 97 9.72 -11.68 -2.55
CA PHE A 97 9.58 -12.90 -1.79
C PHE A 97 8.12 -13.29 -1.60
N TYR A 98 7.92 -14.59 -1.56
CA TYR A 98 6.67 -15.25 -1.28
C TYR A 98 6.70 -15.81 0.15
N VAL A 99 5.91 -15.21 1.04
CA VAL A 99 6.19 -15.32 2.49
C VAL A 99 4.96 -15.76 3.28
N VAL A 100 5.13 -16.69 4.22
CA VAL A 100 4.04 -17.16 5.09
C VAL A 100 4.25 -16.70 6.52
N PHE A 101 3.22 -16.02 7.04
CA PHE A 101 3.11 -15.58 8.43
C PHE A 101 1.84 -16.21 9.05
N PRO A 102 1.93 -17.35 9.75
CA PRO A 102 0.78 -18.13 10.17
C PRO A 102 -0.19 -17.38 11.08
N GLU A 103 0.31 -16.48 11.91
CA GLU A 103 -0.48 -15.64 12.80
C GLU A 103 -1.28 -14.59 12.01
N ILE A 104 -0.62 -13.90 11.07
CA ILE A 104 -1.20 -12.83 10.25
C ILE A 104 -2.18 -13.40 9.22
N ALA A 105 -1.86 -14.55 8.61
CA ALA A 105 -2.69 -15.22 7.62
C ALA A 105 -4.07 -15.66 8.14
N ARG A 106 -4.31 -15.60 9.46
CA ARG A 106 -5.63 -15.84 10.05
C ARG A 106 -6.59 -14.66 9.89
N MET A 107 -6.11 -13.47 9.56
CA MET A 107 -6.95 -12.30 9.36
C MET A 107 -7.76 -12.45 8.07
N ASN A 108 -9.08 -12.34 8.18
CA ASN A 108 -9.99 -12.48 7.05
C ASN A 108 -10.02 -11.22 6.17
N HIS A 109 -10.59 -11.36 4.98
CA HIS A 109 -10.78 -10.25 4.07
C HIS A 109 -11.99 -9.36 4.42
N ASP A 110 -11.78 -8.05 4.44
CA ASP A 110 -12.81 -7.05 4.18
C ASP A 110 -12.35 -6.10 3.06
N CYS A 111 -13.28 -5.65 2.21
CA CYS A 111 -12.97 -4.67 1.16
C CYS A 111 -12.67 -3.28 1.73
N ARG A 112 -13.08 -3.00 2.97
CA ARG A 112 -12.81 -1.80 3.75
C ARG A 112 -12.28 -2.24 5.13
N PRO A 113 -11.03 -2.72 5.17
CA PRO A 113 -10.48 -3.36 6.36
C PRO A 113 -10.32 -2.39 7.53
N ASN A 114 -9.98 -2.96 8.68
CA ASN A 114 -9.69 -2.19 9.90
C ASN A 114 -8.22 -2.27 10.34
N ALA A 115 -7.44 -3.15 9.70
CA ALA A 115 -6.00 -3.18 9.82
C ALA A 115 -5.35 -3.17 8.44
N ASP A 116 -4.08 -2.76 8.41
CA ASP A 116 -3.22 -2.84 7.24
C ASP A 116 -1.80 -3.22 7.66
N TYR A 117 -0.92 -3.40 6.69
CA TYR A 117 0.42 -3.93 6.95
C TYR A 117 1.51 -3.34 6.07
N TYR A 118 2.72 -3.32 6.61
CA TYR A 118 3.96 -3.20 5.86
C TYR A 118 4.97 -4.24 6.32
N PHE A 119 5.95 -4.52 5.47
CA PHE A 119 7.10 -5.34 5.80
C PHE A 119 8.33 -4.45 6.02
N ASP A 120 9.04 -4.68 7.11
CA ASP A 120 10.30 -4.01 7.40
C ASP A 120 11.46 -4.96 7.07
N HIS A 121 12.24 -4.58 6.05
CA HIS A 121 13.37 -5.36 5.57
C HIS A 121 14.51 -5.45 6.59
N GLU A 122 14.67 -4.47 7.48
CA GLU A 122 15.74 -4.49 8.48
C GLU A 122 15.43 -5.45 9.63
N THR A 123 14.18 -5.46 10.09
CA THR A 123 13.75 -6.35 11.19
C THR A 123 13.18 -7.68 10.71
N LEU A 124 13.11 -7.88 9.38
CA LEU A 124 12.48 -9.02 8.72
C LEU A 124 11.11 -9.35 9.33
N SER A 125 10.30 -8.33 9.53
CA SER A 125 9.03 -8.46 10.23
C SER A 125 7.90 -7.77 9.48
N GLN A 126 6.76 -8.44 9.40
CA GLN A 126 5.53 -7.82 8.92
C GLN A 126 4.78 -7.22 10.12
N TYR A 127 4.53 -5.92 10.07
CA TYR A 127 3.83 -5.17 11.11
C TYR A 127 2.38 -4.96 10.70
N ILE A 128 1.46 -5.26 11.62
CA ILE A 128 0.02 -5.05 11.43
C ILE A 128 -0.43 -3.92 12.35
N HIS A 129 -0.99 -2.85 11.79
CA HIS A 129 -1.53 -1.73 12.56
C HIS A 129 -3.01 -1.51 12.29
N ALA A 130 -3.72 -0.98 13.28
CA ALA A 130 -5.10 -0.54 13.10
C ALA A 130 -5.15 0.74 12.25
N ILE A 131 -5.94 0.75 11.17
CA ILE A 131 -6.13 1.92 10.28
C ILE A 131 -7.40 2.71 10.59
N ARG A 132 -8.19 2.24 11.55
CA ARG A 132 -9.27 2.96 12.22
C ARG A 132 -9.47 2.37 13.61
N ASP A 133 -10.24 3.03 14.45
CA ASP A 133 -10.64 2.44 15.73
C ASP A 133 -11.39 1.12 15.53
N ILE A 134 -11.11 0.15 16.40
CA ILE A 134 -11.67 -1.20 16.38
C ILE A 134 -12.33 -1.47 17.74
N ALA A 135 -13.60 -1.85 17.72
CA ALA A 135 -14.34 -2.13 18.95
C ALA A 135 -14.04 -3.55 19.49
N PRO A 136 -14.15 -3.78 20.81
CA PRO A 136 -14.16 -5.14 21.35
C PRO A 136 -15.25 -5.99 20.70
N GLY A 137 -14.90 -7.21 20.30
CA GLY A 137 -15.79 -8.13 19.59
C GLY A 137 -15.79 -7.96 18.06
N GLU A 138 -15.15 -6.94 17.52
CA GLU A 138 -14.99 -6.76 16.09
C GLU A 138 -13.91 -7.70 15.53
N GLU A 139 -14.14 -8.24 14.33
CA GLU A 139 -13.14 -9.05 13.62
C GLU A 139 -12.02 -8.19 13.04
N LEU A 140 -10.77 -8.61 13.21
CA LEU A 140 -9.62 -7.99 12.58
C LEU A 140 -9.52 -8.48 11.14
N THR A 141 -9.46 -7.53 10.20
CA THR A 141 -9.53 -7.80 8.77
C THR A 141 -8.46 -7.05 7.99
N LEU A 142 -7.99 -7.67 6.90
CA LEU A 142 -7.10 -7.08 5.91
C LEU A 142 -7.79 -7.00 4.55
N SER A 143 -7.24 -6.23 3.61
CA SER A 143 -7.67 -6.32 2.21
C SER A 143 -6.72 -7.21 1.42
N TYR A 144 -7.20 -8.33 0.87
CA TYR A 144 -6.39 -9.23 0.03
C TYR A 144 -6.21 -8.70 -1.41
N ILE A 145 -6.83 -7.56 -1.69
CA ILE A 145 -6.87 -6.95 -3.02
C ILE A 145 -6.74 -5.44 -2.87
N ASN A 146 -6.44 -4.75 -3.97
CA ASN A 146 -6.49 -3.30 -3.99
C ASN A 146 -7.93 -2.81 -3.62
N PRO A 147 -8.10 -2.00 -2.56
CA PRO A 147 -9.42 -1.49 -2.15
C PRO A 147 -10.10 -0.60 -3.20
N ILE A 148 -9.34 0.02 -4.10
CA ILE A 148 -9.79 0.90 -5.19
C ILE A 148 -10.20 0.06 -6.42
N MET A 149 -11.21 -0.79 -6.23
CA MET A 149 -11.76 -1.68 -7.26
C MET A 149 -13.29 -1.68 -7.22
N LYS A 150 -13.91 -1.79 -8.39
CA LYS A 150 -15.37 -1.93 -8.52
C LYS A 150 -15.89 -3.26 -7.98
N LYS A 151 -17.15 -3.32 -7.51
CA LYS A 151 -17.75 -4.52 -6.89
C LYS A 151 -17.59 -5.79 -7.73
N LYS A 152 -17.90 -5.72 -9.03
CA LYS A 152 -17.77 -6.87 -9.94
C LYS A 152 -16.31 -7.35 -10.06
N ALA A 153 -15.35 -6.43 -10.10
CA ALA A 153 -13.94 -6.75 -10.20
C ALA A 153 -13.40 -7.36 -8.89
N ARG A 154 -13.80 -6.82 -7.73
CA ARG A 154 -13.45 -7.37 -6.41
C ARG A 154 -13.92 -8.82 -6.28
N ASN A 155 -15.22 -9.06 -6.49
CA ASN A 155 -15.79 -10.41 -6.38
C ASN A 155 -15.18 -11.40 -7.37
N LYS A 156 -14.93 -10.98 -8.63
CA LYS A 156 -14.26 -11.84 -9.62
C LYS A 156 -12.84 -12.20 -9.17
N LYS A 157 -12.06 -11.23 -8.67
CA LYS A 157 -10.68 -11.47 -8.21
C LYS A 157 -10.65 -12.38 -6.99
N LEU A 158 -11.48 -12.11 -5.98
CA LEU A 158 -11.56 -12.90 -4.75
C LEU A 158 -11.98 -14.34 -5.01
N ASN A 159 -13.02 -14.53 -5.83
CA ASN A 159 -13.47 -15.88 -6.19
C ASN A 159 -12.43 -16.64 -7.02
N ARG A 160 -11.73 -15.97 -7.93
CA ARG A 160 -10.70 -16.61 -8.76
C ARG A 160 -9.50 -17.08 -7.94
N ILE A 161 -9.05 -16.29 -6.96
CA ILE A 161 -7.80 -16.55 -6.22
C ILE A 161 -8.07 -17.37 -4.95
N TRP A 162 -9.08 -16.98 -4.17
CA TRP A 162 -9.39 -17.60 -2.86
C TRP A 162 -10.70 -18.40 -2.83
N GLY A 163 -11.44 -18.48 -3.94
CA GLY A 163 -12.62 -19.33 -4.04
C GLY A 163 -13.89 -18.83 -3.34
N PHE A 164 -13.90 -17.65 -2.71
CA PHE A 164 -15.06 -17.15 -1.96
C PHE A 164 -15.75 -15.94 -2.59
N GLN A 165 -16.99 -15.69 -2.17
CA GLN A 165 -17.73 -14.45 -2.43
C GLN A 165 -17.71 -13.58 -1.18
N CYS A 166 -17.27 -12.32 -1.29
CA CYS A 166 -17.14 -11.45 -0.14
C CYS A 166 -18.52 -11.00 0.36
N ALA A 167 -18.76 -11.15 1.66
CA ALA A 167 -20.00 -10.76 2.33
C ALA A 167 -19.86 -9.48 3.19
N CYS A 168 -18.77 -8.71 3.00
CA CYS A 168 -18.57 -7.46 3.73
C CYS A 168 -19.69 -6.44 3.45
N PRO A 169 -19.87 -5.43 4.32
CA PRO A 169 -20.92 -4.41 4.15
C PRO A 169 -20.90 -3.71 2.79
N LEU A 170 -19.73 -3.57 2.15
CA LEU A 170 -19.60 -2.96 0.82
C LEU A 170 -20.09 -3.89 -0.30
N CYS A 171 -19.88 -5.21 -0.17
CA CYS A 171 -20.28 -6.20 -1.17
C CYS A 171 -21.75 -6.61 -1.04
N THR A 172 -22.34 -6.45 0.15
CA THR A 172 -23.77 -6.76 0.41
C THR A 172 -24.71 -5.58 0.17
N GLN A 173 -24.19 -4.41 -0.21
CA GLN A 173 -25.01 -3.25 -0.58
C GLN A 173 -25.98 -3.55 -1.72
N GLU A 174 -27.15 -2.90 -1.67
CA GLU A 174 -28.08 -2.87 -2.77
C GLU A 174 -27.51 -2.15 -4.00
N LYS A 175 -28.15 -2.40 -5.15
CA LYS A 175 -27.66 -1.97 -6.46
C LYS A 175 -27.39 -0.46 -6.55
N PRO A 176 -28.28 0.45 -6.10
CA PRO A 176 -28.03 1.90 -6.20
C PRO A 176 -26.78 2.34 -5.41
N GLN A 177 -26.60 1.83 -4.19
CA GLN A 177 -25.46 2.15 -3.33
C GLN A 177 -24.15 1.58 -3.92
N SER A 178 -24.20 0.36 -4.45
CA SER A 178 -23.08 -0.25 -5.14
C SER A 178 -22.67 0.52 -6.41
N GLU A 179 -23.64 1.01 -7.19
CA GLU A 179 -23.37 1.81 -8.39
C GLU A 179 -22.77 3.17 -8.02
N ALA A 180 -23.28 3.80 -6.95
CA ALA A 180 -22.70 5.03 -6.41
C ALA A 180 -21.24 4.84 -5.95
N SER A 181 -20.93 3.74 -5.25
CA SER A 181 -19.55 3.40 -4.88
C SER A 181 -18.68 3.17 -6.11
N ASP A 182 -19.14 2.38 -7.08
CA ASP A 182 -18.38 2.13 -8.32
C ASP A 182 -18.10 3.43 -9.10
N ASN A 183 -19.01 4.40 -9.09
CA ASN A 183 -18.81 5.73 -9.68
C ASN A 183 -17.74 6.53 -8.93
N ARG A 184 -17.77 6.55 -7.59
CA ARG A 184 -16.73 7.21 -6.77
C ARG A 184 -15.36 6.58 -7.02
N ILE A 185 -15.27 5.26 -7.12
CA ILE A 185 -14.04 4.54 -7.44
C ILE A 185 -13.50 4.93 -8.83
N GLN A 186 -14.36 5.11 -9.83
CA GLN A 186 -13.92 5.60 -11.14
C GLN A 186 -13.42 7.04 -11.08
N GLN A 187 -14.10 7.89 -10.32
CA GLN A 187 -13.73 9.27 -10.16
C GLN A 187 -12.37 9.40 -9.45
N ILE A 188 -12.13 8.61 -8.40
CA ILE A 188 -10.82 8.51 -7.73
C ILE A 188 -9.73 8.16 -8.74
N LYS A 189 -9.90 7.08 -9.51
CA LYS A 189 -8.88 6.64 -10.49
C LYS A 189 -8.56 7.71 -11.52
N LYS A 190 -9.59 8.40 -12.02
CA LYS A 190 -9.42 9.48 -12.98
C LYS A 190 -8.64 10.65 -12.38
N LEU A 191 -9.01 11.09 -11.18
CA LEU A 191 -8.39 12.25 -10.54
C LEU A 191 -6.95 11.97 -10.11
N VAL A 192 -6.68 10.81 -9.51
CA VAL A 192 -5.32 10.41 -9.14
C VAL A 192 -4.40 10.37 -10.37
N GLY A 193 -4.89 9.87 -11.51
CA GLY A 193 -4.13 9.88 -12.76
C GLY A 193 -3.76 11.29 -13.27
N GLU A 194 -4.55 12.33 -12.94
CA GLU A 194 -4.23 13.71 -13.31
C GLU A 194 -3.17 14.32 -12.37
N PHE A 195 -3.09 13.88 -11.11
CA PHE A 195 -2.08 14.38 -10.16
C PHE A 195 -0.67 13.87 -10.48
N SER A 196 -0.55 12.69 -11.09
CA SER A 196 0.72 12.18 -11.60
C SER A 196 1.25 12.98 -12.80
N ASP A 197 0.41 13.78 -13.45
CA ASP A 197 0.83 14.68 -14.53
C ASP A 197 1.36 16.00 -13.94
N TRP A 198 2.67 16.19 -14.05
CA TRP A 198 3.39 17.40 -13.67
C TRP A 198 3.75 18.29 -14.86
N SER A 199 3.21 18.00 -16.04
CA SER A 199 3.35 18.86 -17.22
C SER A 199 2.54 20.15 -17.08
N THR A 200 2.79 21.10 -17.99
CA THR A 200 2.07 22.38 -18.05
C THR A 200 0.59 22.24 -18.42
N ASP A 201 0.20 21.09 -18.97
CA ASP A 201 -1.16 20.78 -19.41
C ASP A 201 -2.01 20.12 -18.31
N SER A 202 -1.38 19.77 -17.18
CA SER A 202 -2.08 19.17 -16.05
C SER A 202 -3.19 20.07 -15.53
N ARG A 203 -4.33 19.45 -15.24
CA ARG A 203 -5.52 20.11 -14.67
C ARG A 203 -5.63 19.93 -13.18
N ALA A 204 -4.62 19.34 -12.56
CA ALA A 204 -4.56 19.14 -11.12
C ALA A 204 -4.64 20.48 -10.39
N THR A 205 -5.47 20.51 -9.35
CA THR A 205 -5.62 21.67 -8.46
C THR A 205 -5.83 21.18 -7.02
N PRO A 206 -5.59 22.05 -6.03
CA PRO A 206 -5.90 21.74 -4.64
C PRO A 206 -7.38 21.34 -4.44
N GLN A 207 -8.32 21.97 -5.15
CA GLN A 207 -9.75 21.65 -5.02
C GLN A 207 -10.08 20.25 -5.55
N LEU A 208 -9.39 19.79 -6.60
CA LEU A 208 -9.52 18.40 -7.06
C LEU A 208 -8.92 17.43 -6.04
N ALA A 209 -7.82 17.79 -5.37
CA ALA A 209 -7.24 16.98 -4.30
C ALA A 209 -8.16 16.90 -3.07
N GLU A 210 -8.82 18.01 -2.70
CA GLU A 210 -9.85 18.01 -1.64
C GLU A 210 -11.04 17.11 -1.99
N LEU A 211 -11.45 17.11 -3.26
CA LEU A 211 -12.48 16.20 -3.76
C LEU A 211 -12.03 14.74 -3.64
N VAL A 212 -10.77 14.43 -3.97
CA VAL A 212 -10.23 13.08 -3.78
C VAL A 212 -10.25 12.67 -2.31
N LEU A 213 -9.82 13.53 -1.38
CA LEU A 213 -9.93 13.25 0.05
C LEU A 213 -11.37 12.93 0.47
N SER A 214 -12.35 13.74 0.05
CA SER A 214 -13.76 13.49 0.35
C SER A 214 -14.25 12.15 -0.22
N LEU A 215 -13.80 11.76 -1.41
CA LEU A 215 -14.13 10.47 -2.01
C LEU A 215 -13.52 9.31 -1.22
N TYR A 216 -12.30 9.45 -0.70
CA TYR A 216 -11.64 8.44 0.14
C TYR A 216 -12.40 8.24 1.46
N GLU A 217 -12.82 9.33 2.10
CA GLU A 217 -13.63 9.28 3.33
C GLU A 217 -14.99 8.60 3.09
N GLN A 218 -15.69 8.97 2.03
CA GLN A 218 -16.97 8.36 1.64
C GLN A 218 -16.84 6.86 1.33
N GLU A 219 -15.72 6.48 0.71
CA GLU A 219 -15.41 5.09 0.44
C GLU A 219 -14.79 4.36 1.63
N LYS A 220 -14.44 5.04 2.74
CA LYS A 220 -13.77 4.43 3.89
C LYS A 220 -12.43 3.78 3.53
N LEU A 221 -11.65 4.43 2.66
CA LEU A 221 -10.33 3.96 2.23
C LEU A 221 -9.25 4.28 3.28
N TRP A 222 -9.48 3.86 4.52
CA TRP A 222 -8.67 4.28 5.68
C TRP A 222 -7.16 3.99 5.52
N GLY A 223 -6.82 2.83 4.97
CA GLY A 223 -5.42 2.44 4.70
C GLY A 223 -4.73 3.29 3.62
N SER A 224 -5.49 3.91 2.71
CA SER A 224 -4.95 4.76 1.65
C SER A 224 -5.17 6.26 1.91
N MET A 225 -5.62 6.66 3.11
CA MET A 225 -5.85 8.08 3.42
C MET A 225 -4.58 8.92 3.33
N TYR A 226 -3.42 8.32 3.61
CA TYR A 226 -2.13 9.00 3.47
C TYR A 226 -1.89 9.46 2.03
N GLU A 227 -2.26 8.65 1.02
CA GLU A 227 -2.13 9.03 -0.41
C GLU A 227 -2.93 10.30 -0.72
N ALA A 228 -4.17 10.40 -0.23
CA ALA A 228 -5.00 11.58 -0.43
C ALA A 228 -4.39 12.83 0.23
N TYR A 229 -3.79 12.68 1.42
CA TYR A 229 -3.07 13.77 2.07
C TYR A 229 -1.76 14.14 1.37
N THR A 230 -1.04 13.16 0.80
CA THR A 230 0.13 13.41 -0.04
C THR A 230 -0.23 14.26 -1.24
N TRP A 231 -1.30 13.91 -1.97
CA TRP A 231 -1.78 14.73 -3.09
C TRP A 231 -2.12 16.15 -2.65
N LEU A 232 -2.85 16.32 -1.54
CA LEU A 232 -3.16 17.65 -1.00
C LEU A 232 -1.88 18.44 -0.67
N ALA A 233 -0.92 17.83 0.00
CA ALA A 233 0.34 18.48 0.35
C ALA A 233 1.08 18.97 -0.90
N LEU A 234 1.21 18.09 -1.91
CA LEU A 234 1.88 18.42 -3.17
C LEU A 234 1.15 19.52 -3.94
N GLU A 235 -0.18 19.43 -4.06
CA GLU A 235 -0.98 20.40 -4.81
C GLU A 235 -0.98 21.80 -4.17
N TYR A 236 -1.10 21.89 -2.84
CA TYR A 236 -1.00 23.19 -2.16
C TYR A 236 0.40 23.79 -2.27
N ASN A 237 1.44 22.97 -2.19
CA ASN A 237 2.81 23.46 -2.36
C ASN A 237 3.03 23.97 -3.80
N ALA A 238 2.45 23.28 -4.77
CA ALA A 238 2.56 23.62 -6.18
C ALA A 238 1.87 24.90 -6.59
N VAL A 239 0.89 25.38 -5.82
CA VAL A 239 0.25 26.69 -6.03
C VAL A 239 0.79 27.80 -5.12
N GLY A 240 1.82 27.52 -4.30
CA GLY A 240 2.47 28.53 -3.46
C GLY A 240 1.82 28.73 -2.09
N GLU A 241 1.12 27.71 -1.55
CA GLU A 241 0.47 27.74 -0.24
C GLU A 241 1.20 26.83 0.77
N PRO A 242 2.40 27.24 1.25
CA PRO A 242 3.33 26.34 1.94
C PRO A 242 2.79 25.83 3.27
N TRP A 243 2.08 26.67 4.05
CA TRP A 243 1.60 26.27 5.38
C TRP A 243 0.44 25.26 5.30
N THR A 244 -0.40 25.39 4.27
CA THR A 244 -1.46 24.40 3.99
C THR A 244 -0.83 23.10 3.49
N ALA A 245 0.22 23.18 2.68
CA ALA A 245 0.98 22.01 2.26
C ALA A 245 1.61 21.27 3.45
N VAL A 246 2.29 21.99 4.35
CA VAL A 246 2.89 21.42 5.58
C VAL A 246 1.83 20.76 6.46
N LYS A 247 0.65 21.37 6.62
CA LYS A 247 -0.47 20.77 7.37
C LYS A 247 -0.85 19.40 6.79
N TYR A 248 -1.00 19.29 5.48
CA TYR A 248 -1.38 18.04 4.85
C TYR A 248 -0.22 17.03 4.79
N ALA A 249 1.02 17.48 4.64
CA ALA A 249 2.18 16.59 4.73
C ALA A 249 2.32 15.95 6.12
N ASN A 250 2.06 16.71 7.19
CA ASN A 250 2.00 16.13 8.55
C ASN A 250 0.93 15.04 8.65
N LYS A 251 -0.26 15.25 8.06
CA LYS A 251 -1.32 14.24 8.01
C LYS A 251 -0.92 13.03 7.16
N ALA A 252 -0.26 13.23 6.03
CA ALA A 252 0.24 12.14 5.20
C ALA A 252 1.19 11.25 5.99
N VAL A 253 2.15 11.84 6.71
CA VAL A 253 3.08 11.10 7.58
C VAL A 253 2.34 10.37 8.72
N GLU A 254 1.42 11.04 9.40
CA GLU A 254 0.63 10.47 10.51
C GLU A 254 -0.17 9.23 10.08
N TRP A 255 -0.81 9.28 8.91
CA TRP A 255 -1.61 8.17 8.39
C TRP A 255 -0.79 7.10 7.68
N GLY A 256 0.35 7.48 7.09
CA GLY A 256 1.16 6.59 6.27
C GLY A 256 2.09 5.70 7.11
N ILE A 257 2.70 6.20 8.19
CA ILE A 257 3.65 5.41 9.01
C ILE A 257 3.09 4.04 9.42
N PRO A 258 1.86 3.92 9.94
CA PRO A 258 1.31 2.62 10.32
C PRO A 258 1.07 1.66 9.14
N VAL A 259 0.95 2.17 7.91
CA VAL A 259 0.54 1.43 6.71
C VAL A 259 1.72 1.10 5.80
N VAL A 260 2.63 2.04 5.56
CA VAL A 260 3.79 1.88 4.65
C VAL A 260 5.12 1.86 5.39
N GLY A 261 5.11 2.15 6.70
CA GLY A 261 6.31 2.20 7.51
C GLY A 261 6.99 3.57 7.52
N ALA A 262 7.86 3.79 8.50
CA ALA A 262 8.49 5.10 8.70
C ALA A 262 9.56 5.42 7.65
N LYS A 263 10.09 4.43 6.93
CA LYS A 263 11.16 4.60 5.94
C LYS A 263 10.67 4.66 4.50
N ASP A 264 9.36 4.56 4.31
CA ASP A 264 8.74 4.68 3.01
C ASP A 264 9.14 5.98 2.31
N GLY A 265 9.39 5.88 1.00
CA GLY A 265 9.90 6.98 0.18
C GLY A 265 8.94 8.18 0.12
N ASP A 266 7.62 7.94 0.05
CA ASP A 266 6.64 9.02 0.06
C ASP A 266 6.60 9.70 1.43
N MET A 267 6.73 8.93 2.51
CA MET A 267 6.81 9.49 3.86
C MET A 267 8.05 10.37 4.03
N GLU A 268 9.19 9.95 3.47
CA GLU A 268 10.41 10.75 3.46
C GLU A 268 10.26 12.04 2.63
N GLN A 269 9.61 11.99 1.46
CA GLN A 269 9.28 13.19 0.67
C GLN A 269 8.38 14.15 1.46
N MET A 270 7.36 13.64 2.15
CA MET A 270 6.49 14.45 2.98
C MET A 270 7.23 15.08 4.17
N ARG A 271 8.17 14.36 4.81
CA ARG A 271 9.04 14.95 5.85
C ARG A 271 9.91 16.06 5.31
N ARG A 272 10.49 15.91 4.12
CA ARG A 272 11.25 16.99 3.46
C ARG A 272 10.37 18.22 3.20
N LEU A 273 9.13 18.02 2.74
CA LEU A 273 8.16 19.10 2.57
C LEU A 273 7.85 19.81 3.91
N ILE A 274 7.70 19.05 5.01
CA ILE A 274 7.46 19.62 6.35
C ILE A 274 8.63 20.50 6.81
N VAL A 275 9.87 20.08 6.55
CA VAL A 275 11.08 20.79 6.97
C VAL A 275 11.28 22.08 6.18
N ASP A 276 11.19 22.00 4.85
CA ASP A 276 11.36 23.16 3.97
C ASP A 276 10.45 23.05 2.73
N PRO A 277 9.22 23.61 2.79
CA PRO A 277 8.28 23.54 1.67
C PRO A 277 8.74 24.33 0.44
N TRP A 278 9.63 25.32 0.60
CA TRP A 278 10.16 26.13 -0.50
C TRP A 278 11.27 25.42 -1.27
N ALA A 279 12.09 24.62 -0.59
CA ALA A 279 13.11 23.77 -1.22
C ALA A 279 12.54 22.48 -1.82
N HIS A 280 11.32 22.08 -1.41
CA HIS A 280 10.67 20.88 -1.92
C HIS A 280 10.38 21.01 -3.43
N TRP A 281 10.61 19.92 -4.19
CA TRP A 281 10.53 19.93 -5.65
C TRP A 281 9.18 20.39 -6.21
N SER A 282 8.11 20.24 -5.45
CA SER A 282 6.76 20.62 -5.86
C SER A 282 6.49 22.12 -5.76
N TRP A 283 7.35 22.92 -5.11
CA TRP A 283 7.12 24.35 -4.88
C TRP A 283 6.86 25.13 -6.19
N LEU A 284 5.73 25.85 -6.23
CA LEU A 284 5.27 26.66 -7.38
C LEU A 284 5.17 25.93 -8.72
N LYS A 285 5.20 24.59 -8.75
CA LYS A 285 5.18 23.79 -9.98
C LYS A 285 3.93 23.98 -10.84
N ARG A 286 2.81 24.41 -10.25
CA ARG A 286 1.53 24.65 -10.94
C ARG A 286 1.21 26.14 -11.09
N VAL A 287 2.14 27.03 -10.76
CA VAL A 287 2.00 28.45 -11.06
C VAL A 287 2.47 28.71 -12.49
N ARG A 288 1.54 29.06 -13.36
CA ARG A 288 1.88 29.53 -14.71
C ARG A 288 2.59 30.86 -14.60
N VAL A 289 3.87 30.91 -14.98
CA VAL A 289 4.56 32.18 -15.21
C VAL A 289 3.92 32.80 -16.44
N ASN A 290 2.94 33.69 -16.25
CA ASN A 290 2.51 34.56 -17.33
C ASN A 290 3.71 35.42 -17.72
N GLY A 291 4.32 35.12 -18.87
CA GLY A 291 5.35 35.96 -19.47
C GLY A 291 4.78 37.37 -19.64
N GLY A 292 5.26 38.30 -18.81
CA GLY A 292 4.80 39.68 -18.83
C GLY A 292 5.52 40.54 -17.80
N TRP A 293 6.60 41.19 -18.25
CA TRP A 293 7.28 42.37 -17.68
C TRP A 293 8.44 42.15 -16.69
N GLY A 294 9.62 41.83 -17.26
CA GLY A 294 10.86 42.60 -17.07
C GLY A 294 11.72 42.39 -15.82
N ARG A 295 12.87 41.72 -16.00
CA ARG A 295 14.21 42.30 -15.77
C ARG A 295 15.23 41.44 -16.53
N GLY A 296 15.92 42.08 -17.48
CA GLY A 296 17.10 41.50 -18.10
C GLY A 296 18.18 41.27 -17.05
N VAL A 297 18.78 40.09 -17.10
CA VAL A 297 20.13 39.88 -16.61
C VAL A 297 20.90 39.38 -17.81
N GLU A 298 21.58 40.32 -18.47
CA GLU A 298 22.74 40.01 -19.30
C GLU A 298 23.75 39.35 -18.37
N ALA A 299 23.98 38.04 -18.55
CA ALA A 299 25.20 37.43 -18.07
C ALA A 299 26.30 37.87 -19.03
N GLY A 300 27.16 38.78 -18.56
CA GLY A 300 28.37 39.16 -19.26
C GLY A 300 29.26 37.94 -19.48
N GLU A 301 29.57 37.67 -20.74
CA GLU A 301 30.78 36.93 -21.10
C GLU A 301 31.93 37.94 -21.08
N ASP A 302 32.63 37.97 -19.96
CA ASP A 302 33.94 38.61 -19.87
C ASP A 302 34.88 37.88 -20.83
N GLY A 303 35.33 38.62 -21.84
CA GLY A 303 36.42 38.21 -22.70
C GLY A 303 37.71 38.06 -21.90
N ASN A 304 38.43 36.99 -22.17
CA ASN A 304 39.87 36.93 -21.97
C ASN A 304 40.45 36.16 -23.16
N GLY A 305 40.75 36.90 -24.22
CA GLY A 305 41.91 36.58 -25.05
C GLY A 305 43.12 37.19 -24.37
N ASP A 306 44.23 36.44 -24.32
CA ASP A 306 45.44 36.90 -24.98
C ASP A 306 46.48 35.77 -25.05
N ASP A 307 47.30 35.90 -26.09
CA ASP A 307 48.17 34.94 -26.73
C ASP A 307 49.47 34.59 -25.99
N GLU A 308 49.98 33.41 -26.35
CA GLU A 308 51.39 32.96 -26.49
C GLU A 308 52.53 33.82 -25.89
N GLU A 309 53.16 33.31 -24.81
CA GLU A 309 54.56 32.84 -24.69
C GLU A 309 54.92 32.50 -23.22
#